data_AF-A0A378AAG8-F1
#
_entry.id   AF-A0A378AAG8-F1
#
_cell.length_a   1.000
_cell.length_b   1.000
_cell.length_c   1.000
_cell.angle_alpha   90.00
_cell.angle_beta   90.00
_cell.angle_gamma   90.00
#
_symmetry.space_group_name_H-M   'P 1'
#
loop_
_entity.id
_entity.type
_entity.pdbx_description
1 polymer ?
#
loop_
_entity_poly.entity_id
_entity_poly.type
_entity_poly.pdbx_seq_one_letter_code
_entity_poly.pdbx_strand_id
1 'polypeptide(L)'
;MDEDVDIFDSDDVLWAMQTRYQGDVDTVMIPGVRCHPLDPSQVPEYSPSVLQQGMSCKTIFDCTVPFHLKHNFERSKFKAVDVKRFLPDFE
;
A
#
# COMPACT_ATOMS: atom_id res chain seq x y z
N MET A 1 5.35 3.12 1.24
CA MET A 1 5.29 2.70 2.65
C MET A 1 6.58 3.14 3.33
N ASP A 2 6.51 3.52 4.61
CA ASP A 2 7.69 3.83 5.43
C ASP A 2 8.33 2.54 5.99
N GLU A 3 9.51 2.68 6.60
CA GLU A 3 10.34 1.60 7.15
C GLU A 3 9.71 0.84 8.35
N ASP A 4 8.66 1.40 8.96
CA ASP A 4 7.97 0.82 10.12
C ASP A 4 6.72 0.00 9.75
N VAL A 5 6.55 -0.29 8.45
CA VAL A 5 5.49 -1.14 7.88
C VAL A 5 6.12 -2.40 7.28
N ASP A 6 5.63 -3.58 7.68
CA ASP A 6 6.02 -4.84 7.05
C ASP A 6 5.30 -5.01 5.71
N ILE A 7 6.07 -4.96 4.61
CA ILE A 7 5.54 -5.08 3.25
C ILE A 7 5.10 -6.51 2.88
N PHE A 8 5.46 -7.50 3.69
CA PHE A 8 5.06 -8.90 3.50
C PHE A 8 3.79 -9.26 4.28
N ASP A 9 3.39 -8.43 5.26
CA ASP A 9 2.13 -8.55 5.98
C ASP A 9 1.05 -7.69 5.28
N SER A 10 0.06 -8.36 4.68
CA SER A 10 -1.04 -7.67 4.01
C SER A 10 -1.88 -6.82 4.97
N ASP A 11 -2.01 -7.23 6.23
CA ASP A 11 -2.76 -6.47 7.23
C ASP A 11 -2.02 -5.17 7.59
N ASP A 12 -0.68 -5.20 7.64
CA ASP A 12 0.12 -4.01 7.92
C ASP A 12 0.15 -3.03 6.73
N VAL A 13 0.16 -3.55 5.50
CA VAL A 13 -0.02 -2.75 4.28
C VAL A 13 -1.39 -2.07 4.26
N LEU A 14 -2.47 -2.80 4.57
CA LEU A 14 -3.82 -2.25 4.63
C LEU A 14 -3.97 -1.23 5.78
N TRP A 15 -3.28 -1.44 6.91
CA TRP A 15 -3.23 -0.47 8.00
C TRP A 15 -2.61 0.86 7.55
N ALA A 16 -1.52 0.82 6.78
CA ALA A 16 -0.92 2.03 6.21
C ALA A 16 -1.88 2.73 5.23
N MET A 17 -2.57 1.97 4.36
CA MET A 17 -3.60 2.53 3.47
C MET A 17 -4.80 3.13 4.22
N GLN A 18 -5.12 2.64 5.43
CA GLN A 18 -6.25 3.14 6.21
C GLN A 18 -5.91 4.39 7.03
N THR A 19 -4.67 4.51 7.51
CA THR A 19 -4.29 5.52 8.52
C THR A 19 -3.32 6.58 8.02
N ARG A 20 -2.67 6.37 6.87
CA ARG A 20 -1.65 7.28 6.31
C ARG A 20 -1.96 7.78 4.89
N TYR A 21 -3.20 7.63 4.43
CA TYR A 21 -3.59 7.89 3.05
C TYR A 21 -4.92 8.64 2.99
N GLN A 22 -4.98 9.65 2.11
CA GLN A 22 -6.16 10.42 1.73
C GLN A 22 -6.35 10.29 0.23
N GLY A 23 -7.50 9.76 -0.19
CA GLY A 23 -7.72 9.33 -1.58
C GLY A 23 -7.62 10.44 -2.64
N ASP A 24 -7.91 11.68 -2.27
CA ASP A 24 -7.83 12.86 -3.16
C ASP A 24 -6.44 13.51 -3.17
N VAL A 25 -5.57 13.18 -2.21
CA VAL A 25 -4.22 13.75 -2.09
C VAL A 25 -3.16 12.77 -2.58
N ASP A 26 -3.28 11.51 -2.19
CA ASP A 26 -2.22 10.51 -2.25
C ASP A 26 -2.40 9.50 -3.39
N THR A 27 -3.37 9.74 -4.28
CA THR A 27 -3.63 8.91 -5.46
C THR A 27 -3.12 9.56 -6.72
N VAL A 28 -2.29 8.84 -7.47
CA VAL A 28 -1.92 9.24 -8.83
C VAL A 28 -2.42 8.20 -9.82
N MET A 29 -3.28 8.61 -10.74
CA MET A 29 -3.79 7.78 -11.84
C MET A 29 -3.06 8.14 -13.14
N ILE A 30 -2.52 7.12 -13.81
CA ILE A 30 -1.79 7.25 -15.08
C ILE A 30 -2.51 6.39 -16.14
N PRO A 31 -3.40 6.98 -16.94
CA PRO A 31 -4.16 6.24 -17.95
C PRO A 31 -3.31 5.87 -19.17
N GLY A 32 -3.76 4.88 -19.94
CA GLY A 32 -3.20 4.56 -21.25
C GLY A 32 -1.81 3.94 -21.23
N VAL A 33 -1.45 3.19 -20.19
CA VAL A 33 -0.15 2.52 -20.09
C VAL A 33 -0.29 1.06 -20.53
N ARG A 34 0.67 0.55 -21.32
CA ARG A 34 0.73 -0.88 -21.64
C ARG A 34 1.11 -1.69 -20.40
N CYS A 35 0.35 -2.74 -20.14
CA CYS A 35 0.43 -3.60 -18.97
C CYS A 35 0.48 -5.07 -19.41
N HIS A 36 -0.34 -5.94 -18.82
CA HIS A 36 -0.26 -7.39 -19.00
C HIS A 36 -1.58 -7.94 -19.58
N PRO A 37 -1.56 -8.59 -20.76
CA PRO A 37 -2.78 -8.96 -21.48
C PRO A 37 -3.66 -10.02 -20.78
N LEU A 38 -3.16 -10.68 -19.73
CA LEU A 38 -3.93 -11.63 -18.92
C LEU A 38 -4.87 -10.99 -17.90
N ASP A 39 -4.72 -9.69 -17.61
CA ASP A 39 -5.64 -8.99 -16.73
C ASP A 39 -6.92 -8.65 -17.51
N PRO A 40 -8.08 -9.22 -17.14
CA PRO A 40 -9.33 -9.05 -17.88
C PRO A 40 -9.91 -7.64 -17.78
N SER A 41 -9.43 -6.80 -16.84
CA SER A 41 -9.85 -5.39 -16.74
C SER A 41 -9.19 -4.48 -17.79
N GLN A 42 -8.15 -4.96 -18.47
CA GLN A 42 -7.35 -4.16 -19.41
C GLN A 42 -7.93 -4.20 -20.81
N VAL A 43 -9.23 -3.90 -20.92
CA VAL A 43 -10.00 -3.96 -22.17
C VAL A 43 -10.84 -2.68 -22.37
N PRO A 44 -11.10 -2.25 -23.60
CA PRO A 44 -11.89 -1.03 -23.87
C PRO A 44 -13.29 -1.02 -23.25
N GLU A 45 -13.88 -2.20 -23.02
CA GLU A 45 -15.19 -2.35 -22.40
C GLU A 45 -15.20 -1.98 -20.90
N TYR A 46 -14.05 -2.06 -20.22
CA TYR A 46 -13.94 -1.76 -18.79
C TYR A 46 -13.77 -0.25 -18.52
N SER A 47 -13.07 0.47 -19.38
CA SER A 47 -12.81 1.90 -19.22
C SER A 47 -12.64 2.60 -20.57
N PRO A 48 -13.27 3.78 -20.79
CA PRO A 48 -13.12 4.53 -22.04
C PRO A 48 -11.70 5.06 -22.28
N SER A 49 -10.85 5.06 -21.24
CA SER A 49 -9.43 5.44 -21.35
C SER A 49 -8.54 4.31 -21.89
N VAL A 50 -9.07 3.09 -22.00
CA VAL A 50 -8.36 1.92 -22.54
C VAL A 50 -8.66 1.79 -24.02
N LEU A 51 -7.65 2.01 -24.87
CA LEU A 51 -7.82 2.04 -26.33
C LEU A 51 -7.59 0.68 -27.01
N GLN A 52 -6.95 -0.26 -26.33
CA GLN A 52 -6.69 -1.62 -26.84
C GLN A 52 -6.46 -2.58 -25.67
N GLN A 53 -6.63 -3.88 -25.94
CA GLN A 53 -6.39 -4.93 -24.95
C GLN A 53 -4.94 -4.89 -24.42
N GLY A 54 -4.79 -5.08 -23.11
CA GLY A 54 -3.49 -5.03 -22.42
C GLY A 54 -3.00 -3.62 -22.14
N MET A 55 -3.84 -2.59 -22.33
CA MET A 55 -3.63 -1.25 -21.79
C MET A 55 -4.49 -1.03 -20.54
N SER A 56 -3.96 -0.29 -19.57
CA SER A 56 -4.69 0.02 -18.34
C SER A 56 -4.34 1.39 -17.79
N CYS A 57 -5.12 1.83 -16.81
CA CYS A 57 -4.70 2.86 -15.88
C CYS A 57 -3.81 2.24 -14.80
N LYS A 58 -2.62 2.81 -14.58
CA LYS A 58 -1.80 2.46 -13.42
C LYS A 58 -2.12 3.43 -12.29
N THR A 59 -2.24 2.90 -11.08
CA THR A 59 -2.52 3.69 -9.90
C THR A 59 -1.35 3.59 -8.93
N ILE A 60 -0.90 4.73 -8.43
CA ILE A 60 0.07 4.84 -7.35
C ILE A 60 -0.71 5.25 -6.10
N PHE A 61 -0.53 4.49 -5.02
CA PHE A 61 -1.01 4.81 -3.68
C PHE A 61 0.20 5.20 -2.83
N ASP A 62 0.33 6.49 -2.51
CA ASP A 62 1.36 6.95 -1.58
C ASP A 62 0.84 6.84 -0.15
N CYS A 63 1.27 5.82 0.58
CA CYS A 63 0.94 5.68 2.01
C CYS A 63 2.17 5.92 2.89
N THR A 64 3.07 6.79 2.45
CA THR A 64 4.15 7.31 3.30
C THR A 64 3.65 8.49 4.12
N VAL A 65 4.18 8.65 5.33
CA VAL A 65 3.85 9.83 6.15
C VAL A 65 4.55 11.06 5.55
N PRO A 66 3.82 12.17 5.30
CA PRO A 66 4.44 13.41 4.85
C PRO A 66 5.58 13.81 5.79
N PHE A 67 6.74 14.17 5.23
CA PHE A 67 7.98 14.33 6.00
C PHE A 67 7.84 15.21 7.25
N HIS A 68 7.14 16.34 7.12
CA HIS A 68 6.93 17.29 8.22
C HIS A 68 5.97 16.78 9.31
N LEU A 69 5.21 15.72 9.06
CA LEU A 69 4.27 15.09 9.99
C LEU A 69 4.81 13.80 10.61
N LYS A 70 6.02 13.33 10.26
CA LYS A 70 6.54 12.03 10.75
C LYS A 70 6.43 11.84 12.26
N HIS A 71 6.68 12.89 13.03
CA HIS A 71 6.58 12.88 14.49
C HIS A 71 5.15 12.64 15.04
N ASN A 72 4.11 12.84 14.23
CA ASN A 72 2.71 12.61 14.62
C ASN A 72 2.23 11.19 14.37
N PHE A 73 2.98 10.39 13.59
CA PHE A 73 2.57 9.06 13.11
C PHE A 73 3.49 7.95 13.63
N GLU A 74 4.18 8.18 14.75
CA GLU A 74 4.94 7.14 15.43
C GLU A 74 3.98 6.05 15.95
N ARG A 75 4.23 4.79 15.55
CA ARG A 75 3.51 3.63 16.11
C ARG A 75 3.79 3.50 17.61
N SER A 76 2.84 2.92 18.34
CA SER A 76 2.98 2.64 19.77
C SER A 76 4.23 1.79 20.04
N LYS A 77 5.19 2.36 20.78
CA LYS A 77 6.45 1.70 21.14
C LYS A 77 6.24 0.77 22.33
N PHE A 78 6.12 -0.52 22.08
CA PHE A 78 6.10 -1.53 23.13
C PHE A 78 7.50 -1.74 23.70
N LYS A 79 7.58 -2.06 25.00
CA LYS A 79 8.85 -2.37 25.64
C LYS A 79 9.39 -3.69 25.07
N ALA A 80 10.64 -3.69 24.60
CA ALA A 80 11.32 -4.92 24.21
C ALA A 80 11.47 -5.85 25.43
N VAL A 81 10.98 -7.09 25.29
CA VAL A 81 11.02 -8.11 26.33
C VAL A 81 11.47 -9.44 25.75
N ASP A 82 12.14 -10.23 26.57
CA ASP A 82 12.37 -11.64 26.26
C ASP A 82 11.06 -12.41 26.46
N VAL A 83 10.40 -12.74 25.35
CA VAL A 83 9.12 -13.46 25.35
C VAL A 83 9.27 -14.86 25.95
N LYS A 84 10.43 -15.51 25.78
CA LYS A 84 10.69 -16.88 26.27
C LYS A 84 10.67 -16.96 27.79
N ARG A 85 10.89 -15.84 28.50
CA ARG A 85 10.69 -15.76 29.95
C ARG A 85 9.25 -16.07 30.37
N PHE A 86 8.26 -15.74 29.54
CA PHE A 86 6.83 -15.90 29.84
C PHE A 86 6.18 -17.05 29.06
N LEU A 87 6.72 -17.37 27.89
CA LEU A 87 6.26 -18.46 27.03
C LEU A 87 7.48 -19.24 26.50
N PRO A 88 7.99 -20.22 27.28
CA PRO A 88 9.27 -20.89 26.99
C PRO A 88 9.35 -21.57 25.63
N ASP A 89 8.22 -22.08 25.13
CA ASP A 89 8.11 -22.83 23.87
C ASP A 89 7.77 -21.93 22.66
N PHE A 90 7.93 -20.61 22.77
CA PHE A 90 7.69 -19.68 21.66
C PHE A 90 8.78 -19.84 20.58
N GLU A 91 8.37 -20.20 19.37
CA GLU A 91 9.20 -20.29 18.16
C GLU A 91 9.36 -18.94 17.46
#